data_AF-A0A258EGA8-F1
#
_entry.id   AF-A0A258EGA8-F1
#
_cell.length_a   1.000
_cell.length_b   1.000
_cell.length_c   1.000
_cell.angle_alpha   90.00
_cell.angle_beta   90.00
_cell.angle_gamma   90.00
#
_symmetry.space_group_name_H-M   'P 1'
#
loop_
_entity.id
_entity.type
_entity.pdbx_description
1 polymer ?
#
loop_
_entity_poly.entity_id
_entity_poly.type
_entity_poly.pdbx_seq_one_letter_code
_entity_poly.pdbx_strand_id
1 'polypeptide(L)'
;MKMLRYSFGLLASALILLSSCRDFVEPNVPYSEFDTGAYLRTIARTSTTFNFFDLASSKFALTLEAVDIEDGKTVETVEIRVRHRRLIPGVGL
;
A
#
# COMPACT_ATOMS: atom_id res chain seq x y z
N MET A 1 7.15 44.77 13.70
CA MET A 1 7.39 44.13 12.38
C MET A 1 8.11 42.79 12.44
N LYS A 2 9.17 42.62 13.27
CA LYS A 2 9.89 41.33 13.37
C LYS A 2 9.02 40.18 13.92
N MET A 3 8.28 40.41 15.02
CA MET A 3 7.39 39.38 15.58
C MET A 3 6.30 38.93 14.62
N LEU A 4 5.66 39.86 13.90
CA LEU A 4 4.60 39.53 12.95
C LEU A 4 5.10 38.60 11.82
N ARG A 5 6.34 38.80 11.35
CA ARG A 5 6.98 37.96 10.33
C ARG A 5 7.29 36.56 10.85
N TYR A 6 7.74 36.44 12.10
CA TYR A 6 7.98 35.14 12.73
C TYR A 6 6.68 34.37 12.97
N SER A 7 5.63 35.03 13.45
CA SER A 7 4.31 34.40 13.63
C SER A 7 3.73 33.91 12.30
N PHE A 8 3.88 34.68 11.23
CA PHE A 8 3.40 34.30 9.91
C PHE A 8 4.18 33.12 9.32
N GLY A 9 5.51 33.10 9.49
CA GLY A 9 6.35 31.97 9.06
C GLY A 9 6.03 30.69 9.82
N LEU A 10 5.76 30.78 11.12
CA LEU A 10 5.41 29.64 11.96
C LEU A 10 4.04 29.06 11.57
N LEU A 11 3.05 29.94 11.34
CA LEU A 11 1.72 29.56 10.86
C LEU A 11 1.78 28.89 9.48
N ALA A 12 2.54 29.46 8.53
CA ALA A 12 2.71 28.89 7.20
C ALA A 12 3.38 27.50 7.24
N SER A 13 4.38 27.32 8.11
CA SER A 13 5.06 26.03 8.29
C SER A 13 4.11 24.98 8.88
N ALA A 14 3.28 25.35 9.85
CA ALA A 14 2.27 24.47 10.42
C ALA A 14 1.21 24.06 9.38
N LEU A 15 0.76 24.99 8.54
CA LEU A 15 -0.20 24.69 7.47
C LEU A 15 0.38 23.74 6.43
N ILE A 16 1.66 23.86 6.04
CA ILE A 16 2.31 22.94 5.11
C ILE A 16 2.40 21.52 5.70
N LEU A 17 2.70 21.39 6.99
CA LEU A 17 2.78 20.09 7.66
C LEU A 17 1.39 19.43 7.77
N LEU A 18 0.35 20.22 8.08
CA LEU A 18 -1.02 19.73 8.24
C LEU A 18 -1.74 19.47 6.91
N SER A 19 -1.40 20.21 5.85
CA SER A 19 -1.96 20.03 4.50
C SER A 19 -1.15 19.05 3.64
N SER A 20 0.00 18.57 4.13
CA SER A 20 0.69 17.47 3.45
C SER A 20 -0.25 16.28 3.37
N CYS A 21 -0.60 15.88 2.15
CA CYS A 21 -1.46 14.73 1.91
C CYS A 21 -0.85 13.54 2.64
N ARG A 22 -1.56 13.04 3.66
CA ARG A 22 -1.32 11.70 4.16
C ARG A 22 -1.64 10.79 2.98
N ASP A 23 -0.64 10.04 2.53
CA ASP A 23 -0.83 9.02 1.51
C ASP A 23 -2.05 8.19 1.90
N PHE A 24 -2.96 7.94 0.96
CA PHE A 24 -4.15 7.15 1.21
C PHE A 24 -3.68 5.78 1.70
N VAL A 25 -3.79 5.56 3.01
CA VAL A 25 -3.55 4.27 3.63
C VAL A 25 -4.76 3.43 3.25
N GLU A 26 -4.56 2.52 2.30
CA GLU A 26 -5.54 1.48 2.02
C GLU A 26 -5.88 0.81 3.36
N PRO A 27 -7.16 0.75 3.76
CA PRO A 27 -7.54 0.23 5.07
C PRO A 27 -6.96 -1.17 5.23
N ASN A 28 -6.36 -1.43 6.39
CA ASN A 28 -5.89 -2.76 6.78
C ASN A 28 -7.10 -3.65 7.03
N VAL A 29 -7.75 -4.09 5.96
CA VAL A 29 -8.87 -5.03 6.02
C VAL A 29 -8.28 -6.36 6.50
N PRO A 30 -8.80 -6.96 7.59
CA PRO A 30 -8.34 -8.25 8.07
C PRO A 30 -8.80 -9.36 7.12
N TYR A 31 -8.13 -9.50 5.99
CA TYR A 31 -8.40 -10.50 4.94
C TYR A 31 -8.21 -11.96 5.42
N SER A 32 -7.76 -12.18 6.66
CA SER A 32 -7.63 -13.51 7.24
C SER A 32 -8.95 -14.07 7.80
N GLU A 33 -9.89 -13.20 8.18
CA GLU A 33 -11.17 -13.59 8.81
C GLU A 33 -12.39 -13.12 7.99
N PHE A 34 -12.15 -12.47 6.85
CA PHE A 34 -13.20 -11.88 6.02
C PHE A 34 -13.75 -12.91 5.03
N ASP A 35 -14.99 -13.36 5.23
CA ASP A 35 -15.64 -14.40 4.41
C ASP A 35 -16.83 -13.85 3.59
N THR A 36 -16.97 -12.52 3.51
CA THR A 36 -18.16 -11.85 2.97
C THR A 36 -17.90 -11.09 1.67
N GLY A 37 -16.97 -11.58 0.84
CA GLY A 37 -16.75 -11.01 -0.49
C GLY A 37 -15.72 -11.77 -1.34
N ALA A 38 -15.63 -11.39 -2.61
CA ALA A 38 -14.61 -11.89 -3.52
C ALA A 38 -13.32 -11.05 -3.39
N TYR A 39 -12.20 -11.68 -3.08
CA TYR A 39 -10.89 -11.02 -2.99
C TYR A 39 -9.73 -11.97 -3.33
N LEU A 40 -8.54 -11.40 -3.53
CA LEU A 40 -7.31 -12.17 -3.72
C LEU A 40 -6.48 -12.13 -2.43
N ARG A 41 -6.17 -13.30 -1.88
CA ARG A 41 -5.33 -13.50 -0.71
C ARG A 41 -3.93 -13.93 -1.14
N THR A 42 -2.89 -13.32 -0.58
CA THR A 42 -1.52 -13.80 -0.79
C THR A 42 -1.23 -14.95 0.17
N ILE A 43 -0.97 -16.14 -0.35
CA ILE A 43 -0.67 -17.35 0.46
C ILE A 43 0.82 -17.65 0.56
N ALA A 44 1.62 -17.21 -0.42
CA ALA A 44 3.07 -17.33 -0.36
C ALA A 44 3.77 -16.18 -1.09
N ARG A 45 4.95 -15.82 -0.59
CA ARG A 45 5.87 -14.89 -1.22
C ARG A 45 7.24 -15.53 -1.29
N THR A 46 7.56 -16.11 -2.46
CA THR A 46 8.76 -16.92 -2.66
C THR A 46 9.95 -16.11 -3.18
N SER A 47 9.72 -14.90 -3.67
CA SER A 47 10.79 -13.92 -3.94
C SER A 47 10.49 -12.62 -3.22
N THR A 48 11.37 -12.24 -2.29
CA THR A 48 11.23 -11.08 -1.38
C THR A 48 12.31 -10.03 -1.60
N THR A 49 13.30 -10.31 -2.43
CA THR A 49 14.47 -9.47 -2.63
C THR A 49 14.39 -8.75 -3.97
N PHE A 50 14.35 -7.42 -3.91
CA PHE A 50 14.52 -6.54 -5.07
C PHE A 50 15.98 -6.08 -5.13
N ASN A 51 16.61 -6.23 -6.30
CA ASN A 51 17.92 -5.65 -6.54
C ASN A 51 17.74 -4.17 -6.87
N PHE A 52 18.14 -3.29 -5.95
CA PHE A 52 18.02 -1.84 -6.13
C PHE A 52 18.81 -1.32 -7.34
N PHE A 53 19.93 -1.96 -7.68
CA PHE A 53 20.77 -1.58 -8.82
C PHE A 53 20.29 -2.18 -10.15
N ASP A 54 19.37 -3.14 -10.10
CA ASP A 54 18.79 -3.80 -11.27
C ASP A 54 17.32 -4.16 -11.03
N LEU A 55 16.50 -3.11 -10.88
CA LEU A 55 15.06 -3.23 -10.69
C LEU A 55 14.37 -3.88 -11.89
N ALA A 56 14.90 -3.69 -13.10
CA ALA A 56 14.31 -4.23 -14.33
C ALA A 56 14.40 -5.76 -14.39
N SER A 57 15.50 -6.35 -13.90
CA SER A 57 15.66 -7.81 -13.83
C SER A 57 15.15 -8.42 -12.52
N SER A 58 14.78 -7.59 -11.55
CA SER A 58 14.29 -8.06 -10.25
C SER A 58 12.99 -8.85 -10.40
N LYS A 59 13.06 -10.15 -10.10
CA LYS A 59 11.90 -11.05 -10.12
C LYS A 59 11.20 -11.00 -8.78
N PHE A 60 9.89 -10.82 -8.79
CA PHE A 60 9.04 -11.09 -7.63
C PHE A 60 8.17 -12.30 -7.95
N ALA A 61 7.83 -13.06 -6.92
CA ALA A 61 7.04 -14.27 -7.04
C ALA A 61 6.04 -14.31 -5.88
N LEU A 62 4.77 -14.32 -6.24
CA LEU A 62 3.63 -14.32 -5.34
C LEU A 62 2.75 -15.50 -5.72
N THR A 63 2.29 -16.23 -4.71
CA THR A 63 1.20 -17.19 -4.86
C THR A 63 -0.05 -16.55 -4.28
N LEU A 64 -1.05 -16.39 -5.12
CA LEU A 64 -2.34 -15.80 -4.75
C LEU A 64 -3.41 -16.89 -4.78
N GLU A 65 -4.36 -16.78 -3.88
CA GLU A 65 -5.58 -17.58 -3.79
C GLU A 65 -6.76 -16.65 -3.97
N ALA A 66 -7.73 -17.05 -4.78
CA ALA A 66 -8.98 -16.32 -4.86
C ALA A 66 -9.95 -16.86 -3.82
N VAL A 67 -10.51 -15.96 -3.02
CA VAL A 67 -11.45 -16.28 -1.96
C VAL A 67 -12.80 -15.69 -2.32
N ASP A 68 -13.82 -16.53 -2.35
CA ASP A 68 -15.24 -16.18 -2.48
C ASP A 68 -16.08 -17.23 -1.74
N ILE A 69 -17.41 -17.11 -1.78
CA ILE A 69 -18.34 -18.05 -1.12
C ILE A 69 -18.34 -19.47 -1.71
N GLU A 70 -17.74 -19.66 -2.90
CA GLU A 70 -17.63 -20.94 -3.61
C GLU A 70 -16.17 -21.42 -3.74
N ASP A 71 -15.26 -20.95 -2.88
CA ASP A 71 -13.83 -21.28 -2.88
C ASP A 71 -13.08 -20.83 -4.15
N GLY A 72 -13.37 -19.63 -4.63
CA GLY A 72 -12.75 -19.01 -5.80
C GLY A 72 -13.35 -19.43 -7.14
N LYS A 73 -14.42 -20.24 -7.13
CA LYS A 73 -15.05 -20.77 -8.36
C LYS A 73 -15.83 -19.72 -9.14
N THR A 74 -16.20 -18.59 -8.52
CA THR A 74 -16.91 -17.51 -9.21
C THR A 74 -15.98 -16.55 -9.94
N VAL A 75 -14.66 -16.74 -9.84
CA VAL A 75 -13.66 -15.85 -10.43
C VAL A 75 -13.52 -16.08 -11.93
N GLU A 76 -13.87 -15.05 -12.70
CA GLU A 76 -13.74 -15.08 -14.16
C GLU A 76 -12.41 -14.50 -14.65
N THR A 77 -11.90 -13.46 -14.00
CA THR A 77 -10.69 -12.75 -14.46
C THR A 77 -9.92 -12.16 -13.29
N VAL A 78 -8.59 -12.27 -13.37
CA VAL A 78 -7.66 -11.68 -12.42
C VAL A 78 -6.71 -10.75 -13.16
N GLU A 79 -6.65 -9.48 -12.73
CA GLU A 79 -5.68 -8.51 -13.21
C GLU A 79 -4.72 -8.13 -12.07
N ILE A 80 -3.41 -8.32 -12.28
CA ILE A 80 -2.38 -7.98 -11.30
C ILE A 80 -1.60 -6.78 -11.81
N ARG A 81 -1.70 -5.67 -11.07
CA ARG A 81 -0.94 -4.44 -11.33
C ARG A 81 0.15 -4.28 -10.28
N VAL A 82 1.41 -4.29 -10.72
CA VAL A 82 2.56 -4.15 -9.83
C VAL A 82 3.17 -2.77 -9.98
N ARG A 83 3.39 -2.11 -8.84
CA ARG A 83 4.02 -0.79 -8.76
C ARG A 83 5.03 -0.78 -7.63
N HIS A 84 6.24 -0.32 -7.93
CA HIS A 84 7.20 0.03 -6.89
C HIS A 84 6.74 1.31 -6.18
N ARG A 85 6.54 1.23 -4.86
CA ARG A 85 6.19 2.37 -4.00
C ARG A 85 7.22 2.47 -2.87
N ARG A 86 7.39 3.68 -2.30
CA ARG A 86 8.19 3.86 -1.09
C ARG A 86 7.49 3.14 0.07
N LEU A 87 8.25 2.38 0.88
CA LEU A 87 7.73 1.79 2.10
C LEU A 87 7.24 2.90 3.06
N ILE A 88 6.00 2.78 3.53
CA ILE A 88 5.47 3.64 4.60
C ILE A 88 5.42 2.79 5.88
N PRO A 89 6.25 3.10 6.89
CA PRO A 89 6.25 2.34 8.13
C PRO A 89 4.85 2.25 8.76
N GLY A 90 4.39 1.04 9.07
CA GLY A 90 3.14 0.80 9.82
C GLY A 90 1.85 0.71 9.00
N VAL A 91 1.92 0.65 7.67
CA VAL A 91 0.72 0.65 6.78
C VAL A 91 0.47 -0.70 6.07
N GLY A 92 1.43 -1.63 6.09
CA GLY A 92 1.28 -2.96 5.50
C GLY A 92 2.63 -3.48 5.03
N LEU A 93 3.08 -4.56 5.69
CA LEU A 93 4.45 -5.09 5.78
C LEU A 93 5.56 -4.02 5.80
#